data_AF-A0A917M9J2-F1
#
_entry.id   AF-A0A917M9J2-F1
#
_cell.length_a   1.000
_cell.length_b   1.000
_cell.length_c   1.000
_cell.angle_alpha   90.00
_cell.angle_beta   90.00
_cell.angle_gamma   90.00
#
_symmetry.space_group_name_H-M   'P 1'
#
loop_
_entity.id
_entity.type
_entity.pdbx_description
1 polymer ?
#
loop_
_entity_poly.entity_id
_entity_poly.type
_entity_poly.pdbx_seq_one_letter_code
_entity_poly.pdbx_strand_id
1 'polypeptide(L)'
;MRLIDKTLQYLRESLSNYIDSDICGGIYQKLEYKNYNGEGEFVEELNDDEMKYLNSMLVREINYARNVQNDNRVKELNEVYELLF
;
A
#
# COMPACT_ATOMS: atom_id res chain seq x y z
N MET A 1 -1.60 22.05 -7.18
CA MET A 1 -1.90 20.64 -7.50
C MET A 1 -1.12 19.80 -6.52
N ARG A 2 -1.76 19.30 -5.45
CA ARG A 2 -1.08 18.40 -4.51
C ARG A 2 -0.93 17.07 -5.24
N LEU A 3 0.30 16.73 -5.59
CA LEU A 3 0.63 15.40 -6.08
C LEU A 3 0.24 14.43 -4.96
N ILE A 4 -0.66 13.48 -5.22
CA ILE A 4 -0.84 12.33 -4.32
C ILE A 4 0.55 11.77 -4.07
N ASP A 5 0.83 11.43 -2.81
CA ASP A 5 2.10 10.83 -2.44
C ASP A 5 2.40 9.63 -3.36
N LYS A 6 3.61 9.60 -3.96
CA LYS A 6 3.97 8.55 -4.93
C LYS A 6 3.87 7.17 -4.30
N THR A 7 4.18 7.05 -3.01
CA THR A 7 4.06 5.83 -2.23
C THR A 7 2.62 5.34 -2.17
N LEU A 8 1.67 6.23 -1.88
CA LEU A 8 0.24 5.88 -1.90
C LEU A 8 -0.28 5.52 -3.29
N GLN A 9 0.28 6.09 -4.37
CA GLN A 9 -0.09 5.71 -5.75
C GLN A 9 0.34 4.27 -6.06
N TYR A 10 1.60 3.92 -5.79
CA TYR A 10 2.09 2.56 -5.99
C TYR A 10 1.35 1.54 -5.13
N LEU A 11 1.00 1.92 -3.90
CA LEU A 11 0.20 1.08 -3.02
C LEU A 11 -1.19 0.80 -3.61
N ARG A 12 -1.89 1.85 -4.08
CA ARG A 12 -3.21 1.70 -4.69
C ARG A 12 -3.17 0.81 -5.93
N GLU A 13 -2.18 0.99 -6.79
CA GLU A 13 -1.96 0.12 -7.97
C GLU A 13 -1.66 -1.33 -7.57
N SER A 14 -1.01 -1.56 -6.43
CA SER A 14 -0.74 -2.90 -5.93
C SER A 14 -2.02 -3.56 -5.41
N LEU A 15 -2.85 -2.81 -4.67
CA LEU A 15 -4.12 -3.27 -4.11
C LEU A 15 -5.16 -3.62 -5.19
N SER A 16 -5.15 -2.93 -6.33
CA SER A 16 -6.11 -3.21 -7.42
C SER A 16 -5.95 -4.63 -7.99
N ASN A 17 -4.78 -5.26 -7.82
CA ASN A 17 -4.55 -6.66 -8.19
C ASN A 17 -5.23 -7.67 -7.25
N TYR A 18 -5.74 -7.23 -6.10
CA TYR A 18 -6.31 -8.08 -5.04
C TYR A 18 -7.70 -7.63 -4.56
N ILE A 19 -8.38 -6.77 -5.34
CA ILE A 19 -9.61 -6.09 -4.91
C ILE A 19 -10.79 -7.04 -4.61
N ASP A 20 -10.72 -8.29 -5.09
CA ASP A 20 -11.72 -9.33 -4.81
C ASP A 20 -11.72 -9.81 -3.35
N SER A 21 -10.71 -9.46 -2.55
CA SER A 21 -10.68 -9.69 -1.10
C SER A 21 -11.43 -8.59 -0.36
N ASP A 22 -12.39 -8.94 0.51
CA ASP A 22 -13.15 -7.96 1.31
C ASP A 22 -12.24 -7.03 2.13
N ILE A 23 -11.18 -7.58 2.74
CA ILE A 23 -10.19 -6.79 3.51
C ILE A 23 -9.42 -5.86 2.58
N CYS A 24 -9.02 -6.34 1.40
CA CYS A 24 -8.34 -5.50 0.41
C CYS A 24 -9.25 -4.38 -0.11
N GLY A 25 -10.52 -4.68 -0.33
CA GLY A 25 -11.53 -3.71 -0.72
C GLY A 25 -11.68 -2.60 0.31
N GLY A 26 -11.71 -2.94 1.60
CA GLY A 26 -11.73 -1.95 2.69
C GLY A 26 -10.50 -1.04 2.68
N ILE A 27 -9.30 -1.61 2.54
CA ILE A 27 -8.05 -0.83 2.46
C ILE A 27 -8.03 0.08 1.22
N TYR A 28 -8.44 -0.45 0.07
CA TYR A 28 -8.50 0.29 -1.18
C TYR A 28 -9.47 1.48 -1.08
N GLN A 29 -10.64 1.27 -0.46
CA GLN A 29 -11.62 2.34 -0.23
C GLN A 29 -11.08 3.45 0.68
N LYS A 30 -10.28 3.13 1.70
CA LYS A 30 -9.64 4.16 2.54
C LYS A 30 -8.74 5.08 1.69
N LEU A 31 -7.94 4.51 0.80
CA LEU A 31 -7.08 5.28 -0.12
C LEU A 31 -7.86 6.13 -1.12
N GLU A 32 -9.02 5.67 -1.60
CA GLU A 32 -9.83 6.39 -2.58
C GLU A 32 -10.66 7.52 -1.95
N TYR A 33 -11.20 7.33 -0.75
CA TYR A 33 -12.15 8.27 -0.15
C TYR A 33 -11.52 9.27 0.82
N LYS A 34 -10.30 9.01 1.30
CA LYS A 34 -9.59 9.92 2.21
C LYS A 34 -8.40 10.57 1.54
N ASN A 35 -8.20 11.86 1.82
CA ASN A 35 -7.03 12.60 1.37
C ASN A 35 -5.94 12.55 2.44
N TYR A 36 -5.11 11.52 2.39
CA TYR A 36 -3.93 11.41 3.26
C TYR A 36 -2.81 12.32 2.77
N ASN A 37 -2.09 12.95 3.71
CA ASN A 37 -0.88 13.72 3.41
C ASN A 37 0.34 12.84 3.13
N GLY A 38 0.27 11.54 3.49
CA GLY A 38 1.32 10.54 3.26
C GLY A 38 0.93 9.17 3.83
N GLU A 39 1.82 8.20 3.66
CA GLU A 39 1.66 6.81 4.09
C GLU A 39 1.53 6.65 5.60
N GLY A 40 2.13 7.52 6.41
CA GLY A 40 1.98 7.50 7.87
C GLY A 40 0.52 7.70 8.31
N GLU A 41 -0.13 8.75 7.83
CA GLU A 41 -1.56 9.00 8.14
C GLU A 41 -2.47 7.88 7.63
N PHE A 42 -2.08 7.21 6.54
CA PHE A 42 -2.82 6.07 6.02
C PHE A 42 -2.68 4.84 6.93
N VAL A 43 -1.47 4.51 7.38
CA VAL A 43 -1.21 3.36 8.24
C VAL A 43 -1.90 3.50 9.60
N GLU A 44 -1.96 4.72 10.16
CA GLU A 44 -2.67 5.00 11.43
C GLU A 44 -4.17 4.65 11.37
N GLU A 45 -4.77 4.59 10.19
CA GLU A 45 -6.19 4.29 9.98
C GLU A 45 -6.46 2.79 9.75
N LEU A 46 -5.43 1.96 9.70
CA LEU A 46 -5.58 0.52 9.52
C LEU A 46 -5.89 -0.17 10.85
N ASN A 47 -6.83 -1.11 10.81
CA ASN A 47 -7.02 -2.04 11.92
C ASN A 47 -6.02 -3.21 11.85
N ASP A 48 -5.96 -4.02 12.91
CA ASP A 48 -5.01 -5.15 13.03
C ASP A 48 -5.10 -6.16 11.88
N ASP A 49 -6.30 -6.44 11.38
CA ASP A 49 -6.50 -7.41 10.29
C ASP A 49 -6.09 -6.82 8.95
N GLU A 50 -6.38 -5.54 8.74
CA GLU A 50 -5.91 -4.77 7.57
C GLU A 50 -4.38 -4.69 7.56
N MET A 51 -3.73 -4.42 8.70
CA MET A 51 -2.27 -4.38 8.80
C MET A 51 -1.63 -5.74 8.48
N LYS A 52 -2.15 -6.83 9.04
CA LYS A 52 -1.66 -8.20 8.75
C LYS A 52 -1.81 -8.57 7.29
N TYR A 53 -2.97 -8.23 6.71
CA TYR A 53 -3.23 -8.45 5.29
C TYR A 53 -2.27 -7.63 4.42
N LEU A 54 -2.14 -6.34 4.70
CA LEU A 54 -1.31 -5.41 3.96
C LEU A 54 0.17 -5.82 4.01
N ASN A 55 0.68 -6.20 5.18
CA ASN A 55 2.03 -6.74 5.35
C ASN A 55 2.28 -7.94 4.42
N SER A 56 1.37 -8.92 4.44
CA SER A 56 1.50 -10.12 3.61
C SER A 56 1.47 -9.82 2.11
N MET A 57 0.63 -8.87 1.70
CA MET A 57 0.54 -8.42 0.30
C MET A 57 1.80 -7.66 -0.12
N LEU A 58 2.28 -6.71 0.70
CA LEU A 58 3.47 -5.91 0.42
C LEU A 58 4.71 -6.78 0.23
N VAL A 59 4.92 -7.79 1.10
CA VAL A 59 6.04 -8.74 0.94
C VAL A 59 6.00 -9.41 -0.43
N ARG A 60 4.82 -9.80 -0.92
CA ARG A 60 4.65 -10.42 -2.24
C ARG A 60 4.97 -9.45 -3.37
N GLU A 61 4.39 -8.26 -3.34
CA GLU A 61 4.57 -7.23 -4.38
C GLU A 61 6.01 -6.72 -4.45
N ILE A 62 6.65 -6.50 -3.30
CA ILE A 62 8.06 -6.09 -3.21
C ILE A 62 8.97 -7.16 -3.81
N ASN A 63 8.73 -8.44 -3.50
CA ASN A 63 9.50 -9.54 -4.07
C ASN A 63 9.30 -9.65 -5.59
N TYR A 64 8.07 -9.47 -6.07
CA TYR A 64 7.80 -9.41 -7.51
C TYR A 64 8.53 -8.23 -8.17
N ALA A 65 8.44 -7.03 -7.61
CA ALA A 65 9.09 -5.83 -8.11
C ALA A 65 10.63 -5.97 -8.17
N ARG A 66 11.24 -6.61 -7.17
CA ARG A 66 12.68 -6.96 -7.18
C ARG A 66 13.02 -7.89 -8.34
N ASN A 67 12.21 -8.92 -8.57
CA ASN A 67 12.46 -9.90 -9.64
C ASN A 67 12.41 -9.28 -11.05
N VAL A 68 11.54 -8.28 -11.25
CA VAL A 68 11.44 -7.55 -12.53
C VAL A 68 12.31 -6.29 -12.58
N GLN A 69 13.23 -6.10 -11.61
CA GLN A 69 14.16 -4.97 -11.52
C GLN A 69 13.47 -3.60 -11.55
N ASN A 70 12.30 -3.49 -10.89
CA ASN A 70 11.58 -2.23 -10.75
C ASN A 70 11.92 -1.56 -9.41
N ASP A 71 13.09 -0.92 -9.36
CA ASP A 71 13.66 -0.34 -8.13
C ASP A 71 12.77 0.75 -7.51
N ASN A 72 12.07 1.54 -8.34
CA ASN A 72 11.14 2.56 -7.85
C ASN A 72 9.99 1.90 -7.08
N ARG A 73 9.33 0.89 -7.66
CA ARG A 73 8.24 0.19 -6.98
C ARG A 73 8.73 -0.52 -5.71
N VAL A 74 9.95 -1.05 -5.72
CA VAL A 74 10.56 -1.63 -4.50
C VAL A 74 10.72 -0.56 -3.42
N LYS A 75 11.31 0.59 -3.74
CA LYS A 75 11.51 1.67 -2.78
C LYS A 75 10.19 2.14 -2.16
N GLU A 76 9.24 2.53 -2.99
CA GLU A 76 8.00 3.15 -2.52
C GLU A 76 7.14 2.15 -1.73
N LEU A 77 7.07 0.87 -2.13
CA LEU A 77 6.34 -0.14 -1.33
C LEU A 77 7.04 -0.50 -0.01
N ASN A 78 8.38 -0.41 0.05
CA ASN A 78 9.09 -0.61 1.33
C ASN A 78 8.77 0.51 2.33
N GLU A 79 8.56 1.75 1.89
CA GLU A 79 8.22 2.88 2.79
C GLU A 79 6.92 2.60 3.57
N VAL A 80 5.90 2.03 2.92
CA VAL A 80 4.67 1.59 3.62
C VAL A 80 4.95 0.39 4.53
N TYR A 81 5.71 -0.59 4.06
CA TYR A 81 6.02 -1.81 4.81
C TYR A 81 6.75 -1.50 6.13
N GLU A 82 7.69 -0.57 6.10
CA GLU A 82 8.47 -0.14 7.26
C GLU A 82 7.62 0.56 8.32
N LEU A 83 6.45 1.09 7.97
CA LEU A 83 5.54 1.74 8.92
C LEU A 83 4.56 0.77 9.60
N LEU A 84 4.49 -0.48 9.14
CA LEU A 84 3.63 -1.49 9.75
C LEU A 84 4.21 -2.06 11.07
N PHE A 85 5.48 -1.75 11.41
CA PHE A 85 6.21 -2.25 12.60
C PHE A 85 7.22 -1.24 13.16
#